data_AF-A0A7Y5L7X9-F1
#
_entry.id   AF-A0A7Y5L7X9-F1
#
_cell.length_a   1.000
_cell.length_b   1.000
_cell.length_c   1.000
_cell.angle_alpha   90.00
_cell.angle_beta   90.00
_cell.angle_gamma   90.00
#
_symmetry.space_group_name_H-M   'P 1'
#
loop_
_entity.id
_entity.type
_entity.pdbx_description
1 polymer ?
#
loop_
_entity_poly.entity_id
_entity_poly.type
_entity_poly.pdbx_seq_one_letter_code
_entity_poly.pdbx_strand_id
1 'polypeptide(L)'
;MEVYLHAAVAIVLLSCGCIALLPTVRARWHHLRGNYAAAAEIYERLLARHPERLQLYPALAEIYLLLPRADEHALQVFRKVVRYNLESPNREAIDEILMQKRLAEGGVQAKAGMASMKTAE
;
A
#
# COMPACT_ATOMS: atom_id res chain seq x y z
N MET A 1 -21.16 33.45 25.34
CA MET A 1 -20.00 33.70 24.44
C MET A 1 -18.89 32.68 24.59
N GLU A 2 -18.61 32.16 25.79
CA GLU A 2 -17.53 31.15 26.02
C GLU A 2 -17.66 29.86 25.21
N VAL A 3 -18.86 29.31 25.05
CA VAL A 3 -19.08 28.06 24.29
C VAL A 3 -18.66 28.19 22.82
N TYR A 4 -18.85 29.38 22.23
CA TYR A 4 -18.46 29.65 20.84
C TYR A 4 -16.94 29.81 20.68
N LEU A 5 -16.27 30.35 21.70
CA LEU A 5 -14.81 30.53 21.72
C LEU A 5 -14.11 29.16 21.80
N HIS A 6 -14.60 28.24 22.62
CA HIS A 6 -14.08 26.87 22.69
C HIS A 6 -14.35 26.06 21.41
N ALA A 7 -15.53 26.19 20.81
CA ALA A 7 -15.85 25.52 19.55
C ALA A 7 -14.99 26.06 18.39
N ALA A 8 -14.78 27.38 18.30
CA ALA A 8 -13.93 27.99 17.29
C ALA A 8 -12.46 27.58 17.44
N VAL A 9 -11.93 27.52 18.67
CA VAL A 9 -10.57 27.03 18.94
C VAL A 9 -10.43 25.54 18.62
N ALA A 10 -11.42 24.71 18.92
CA ALA A 10 -11.42 23.30 18.56
C ALA A 10 -11.43 23.10 17.03
N ILE A 11 -12.23 23.88 16.29
CA ILE A 11 -12.30 23.85 14.82
C ILE A 11 -11.00 24.36 14.19
N VAL A 12 -10.40 25.42 14.75
CA VAL A 12 -9.10 25.95 14.31
C VAL A 12 -7.97 24.97 14.61
N LEU A 13 -7.98 24.25 15.74
CA LEU A 13 -6.99 23.21 16.06
C LEU A 13 -7.18 21.94 15.23
N LEU A 14 -8.42 21.55 14.94
CA LEU A 14 -8.76 20.47 14.00
C LEU A 14 -8.30 20.82 12.59
N SER A 15 -8.55 22.04 12.13
CA SER A 15 -8.12 22.49 10.80
C SER A 15 -6.61 22.76 10.72
N CYS A 16 -5.96 23.38 11.71
CA CYS A 16 -4.50 23.52 11.73
C CYS A 16 -3.77 22.18 11.83
N GLY A 17 -4.32 21.22 12.60
CA GLY A 17 -3.82 19.85 12.67
C GLY A 17 -4.06 19.05 11.38
N CYS A 18 -5.14 19.35 10.64
CA CYS A 18 -5.43 18.76 9.32
C CYS A 18 -4.67 19.42 8.15
N ILE A 19 -4.19 20.66 8.30
CA ILE A 19 -3.57 21.47 7.23
C ILE A 19 -2.03 21.54 7.34
N ALA A 20 -1.43 21.13 8.46
CA ALA A 20 0.02 21.30 8.70
C ALA A 20 0.98 20.64 7.68
N LEU A 21 0.52 19.75 6.81
CA LEU A 21 1.08 19.44 5.48
C LEU A 21 0.31 18.21 5.00
N LEU A 22 -0.34 18.23 3.84
CA LEU A 22 -1.00 17.04 3.30
C LEU A 22 -0.02 15.85 3.39
N PRO A 23 -0.30 14.82 4.19
CA PRO A 23 0.64 13.72 4.39
C PRO A 23 0.98 13.02 3.06
N THR A 24 0.06 13.06 2.09
CA THR A 24 0.28 12.64 0.71
C THR A 24 1.32 13.50 -0.03
N VAL A 25 1.33 14.83 0.18
CA VAL A 25 2.35 15.73 -0.40
C VAL A 25 3.72 15.47 0.22
N ARG A 26 3.78 15.25 1.53
CA ARG A 26 5.02 14.84 2.21
C ARG A 26 5.52 13.49 1.69
N ALA A 27 4.64 12.51 1.56
CA ALA A 27 4.99 11.20 1.01
C ALA A 27 5.49 11.31 -0.44
N ARG A 28 4.83 12.13 -1.26
CA ARG A 28 5.25 12.41 -2.65
C ARG A 28 6.59 13.12 -2.71
N TRP A 29 6.88 14.03 -1.78
CA TRP A 29 8.20 14.67 -1.67
C TRP A 29 9.30 13.66 -1.31
N HIS A 30 9.04 12.74 -0.38
CA HIS A 30 9.96 11.66 -0.06
C HIS A 30 10.18 10.72 -1.27
N HIS A 31 9.12 10.40 -2.01
CA HIS A 31 9.19 9.63 -3.26
C HIS A 31 10.10 10.31 -4.29
N LEU A 32 9.93 11.62 -4.53
CA LEU A 32 10.78 12.39 -5.45
C LEU A 32 12.24 12.51 -4.99
N ARG A 33 12.50 12.47 -3.68
CA ARG A 33 13.85 12.43 -3.11
C ARG A 33 14.50 11.04 -3.12
N GLY A 34 13.82 10.01 -3.63
CA GLY A 34 14.30 8.62 -3.59
C GLY A 34 14.20 7.95 -2.22
N ASN A 35 13.58 8.62 -1.24
CA ASN A 35 13.36 8.08 0.10
C ASN A 35 12.09 7.22 0.13
N TYR A 36 12.10 6.15 -0.65
CA TYR A 36 10.93 5.29 -0.87
C TYR A 36 10.40 4.66 0.42
N ALA A 37 11.28 4.24 1.34
CA ALA A 37 10.87 3.63 2.60
C ALA A 37 10.04 4.57 3.48
N ALA A 38 10.48 5.84 3.61
CA ALA A 38 9.74 6.85 4.36
C ALA A 38 8.43 7.23 3.66
N ALA A 39 8.40 7.24 2.33
CA ALA A 39 7.18 7.47 1.57
C ALA A 39 6.16 6.35 1.80
N ALA A 40 6.60 5.08 1.74
CA ALA A 40 5.76 3.91 2.01
C ALA A 40 5.13 4.01 3.40
N GLU A 41 5.92 4.26 4.44
CA GLU A 41 5.44 4.34 5.83
C GLU A 41 4.36 5.41 6.03
N ILE A 42 4.43 6.54 5.32
CA ILE A 42 3.40 7.59 5.39
C ILE A 42 2.10 7.09 4.73
N TYR A 43 2.18 6.46 3.56
CA TYR A 43 1.00 5.91 2.88
C TYR A 43 0.38 4.74 3.64
N GLU A 44 1.19 3.86 4.23
CA GLU A 44 0.72 2.77 5.11
C GLU A 44 -0.05 3.33 6.31
N ARG A 45 0.48 4.34 7.00
CA ARG A 45 -0.21 4.99 8.12
C ARG A 45 -1.52 5.66 7.70
N LEU A 46 -1.57 6.22 6.49
CA LEU A 46 -2.80 6.80 5.95
C LEU A 46 -3.85 5.73 5.68
N LEU A 47 -3.46 4.63 5.05
CA LEU A 47 -4.35 3.50 4.76
C LEU A 47 -4.76 2.73 6.01
N ALA A 48 -3.94 2.70 7.06
CA ALA A 48 -4.32 2.11 8.35
C ALA A 48 -5.46 2.89 9.03
N ARG A 49 -5.51 4.21 8.84
CA ARG A 49 -6.59 5.07 9.38
C ARG A 49 -7.79 5.15 8.46
N HIS A 50 -7.57 5.08 7.16
CA HIS A 50 -8.58 5.24 6.11
C HIS A 50 -8.40 4.18 5.01
N PRO A 51 -8.71 2.90 5.30
CA PRO A 51 -8.52 1.80 4.36
C PRO A 51 -9.41 1.92 3.11
N GLU A 52 -10.48 2.72 3.18
CA GLU A 52 -11.43 3.02 2.11
C GLU A 52 -10.86 3.94 1.02
N ARG A 53 -9.73 4.62 1.26
CA ARG A 53 -9.12 5.55 0.30
C ARG A 53 -8.39 4.79 -0.81
N LEU A 54 -9.16 4.27 -1.75
CA LEU A 54 -8.68 3.51 -2.90
C LEU A 54 -7.60 4.25 -3.72
N GLN A 55 -7.69 5.58 -3.79
CA GLN A 55 -6.73 6.44 -4.52
C GLN A 55 -5.29 6.39 -3.98
N LEU A 56 -5.07 5.90 -2.75
CA LEU A 56 -3.73 5.82 -2.15
C LEU A 56 -3.01 4.51 -2.48
N TYR A 57 -3.73 3.46 -2.89
CA TYR A 57 -3.13 2.16 -3.19
C TYR A 57 -2.22 2.18 -4.43
N PRO A 58 -2.54 2.88 -5.55
CA PRO A 58 -1.64 2.98 -6.69
C PRO A 58 -0.31 3.64 -6.32
N ALA A 59 -0.36 4.75 -5.57
CA ALA A 59 0.84 5.45 -5.12
C ALA A 59 1.72 4.59 -4.21
N LEU A 60 1.11 3.83 -3.30
CA LEU A 60 1.85 2.88 -2.46
C LEU A 60 2.41 1.71 -3.28
N ALA A 61 1.66 1.21 -4.27
CA ALA A 61 2.12 0.16 -5.17
C ALA A 61 3.34 0.59 -5.98
N GLU A 62 3.34 1.81 -6.56
CA GLU A 62 4.52 2.35 -7.26
C GLU A 62 5.74 2.38 -6.35
N ILE A 63 5.57 2.85 -5.11
CA ILE A 63 6.66 2.89 -4.13
C ILE A 63 7.18 1.48 -3.83
N TYR A 64 6.32 0.47 -3.75
CA TYR A 64 6.71 -0.94 -3.59
C TYR A 64 7.26 -1.62 -4.84
N LEU A 65 7.19 -1.00 -6.01
CA LEU A 65 7.95 -1.45 -7.17
C LEU A 65 9.38 -0.88 -7.11
N LEU A 66 9.52 0.35 -6.62
CA LEU A 66 10.80 1.05 -6.51
C LEU A 66 11.65 0.59 -5.32
N LEU A 67 11.00 0.27 -4.20
CA LEU A 67 11.58 -0.64 -3.21
C LEU A 67 11.40 -2.04 -3.78
N PRO A 68 12.45 -2.83 -4.06
CA PRO A 68 12.31 -4.22 -4.51
C PRO A 68 11.76 -5.13 -3.38
N ARG A 69 10.57 -4.81 -2.88
CA ARG A 69 9.91 -5.38 -1.73
C ARG A 69 8.66 -6.11 -2.23
N ALA A 70 8.82 -7.40 -2.47
CA ALA A 70 7.74 -8.31 -2.86
C ALA A 70 7.22 -9.12 -1.66
N ASP A 71 7.11 -8.47 -0.49
CA ASP A 71 6.58 -9.12 0.70
C ASP A 71 5.05 -9.29 0.62
N GLU A 72 4.49 -10.08 1.54
CA GLU A 72 3.06 -10.39 1.50
C GLU A 72 2.18 -9.13 1.63
N HIS A 73 2.68 -8.10 2.30
CA HIS A 73 1.99 -6.81 2.41
C HIS A 73 1.97 -6.07 1.07
N ALA A 74 3.09 -5.97 0.36
CA ALA A 74 3.14 -5.39 -0.97
C ALA A 74 2.25 -6.13 -1.97
N LEU A 75 2.26 -7.47 -1.91
CA LEU A 75 1.39 -8.32 -2.75
C LEU A 75 -0.10 -8.06 -2.47
N GLN A 76 -0.50 -7.79 -1.22
CA GLN A 76 -1.89 -7.41 -0.92
C GLN A 76 -2.27 -6.06 -1.53
N VAL A 77 -1.36 -5.07 -1.50
CA VAL A 77 -1.58 -3.76 -2.11
C VAL A 77 -1.72 -3.91 -3.63
N PHE A 78 -0.85 -4.68 -4.27
CA PHE A 78 -0.92 -5.02 -5.69
C PHE A 78 -2.24 -5.69 -6.06
N ARG A 79 -2.66 -6.70 -5.29
CA ARG A 79 -3.97 -7.36 -5.50
C ARG A 79 -5.13 -6.38 -5.40
N LYS A 80 -5.09 -5.40 -4.49
CA LYS A 80 -6.14 -4.37 -4.41
C LYS A 80 -6.15 -3.46 -5.64
N VAL A 81 -4.99 -3.02 -6.12
CA VAL A 81 -4.87 -2.21 -7.34
C VAL A 81 -5.52 -2.91 -8.53
N VAL A 82 -5.19 -4.20 -8.73
CA VAL A 82 -5.76 -4.99 -9.83
C VAL A 82 -7.25 -5.27 -9.61
N ARG A 83 -7.66 -5.67 -8.40
CA ARG A 83 -9.06 -6.04 -8.09
C ARG A 83 -10.02 -4.86 -8.28
N TYR A 84 -9.62 -3.66 -7.88
CA TYR A 84 -10.44 -2.46 -8.02
C TYR A 84 -10.19 -1.72 -9.33
N ASN A 85 -9.42 -2.30 -10.25
CA ASN A 85 -9.07 -1.72 -11.55
C ASN A 85 -8.56 -0.28 -11.44
N LEU A 86 -7.75 -0.02 -10.40
CA LEU A 86 -7.24 1.32 -10.13
C LEU A 86 -6.16 1.65 -11.15
N GLU A 87 -6.24 2.84 -11.74
CA GLU A 87 -5.21 3.30 -12.67
C GLU A 87 -3.87 3.40 -11.95
N SER A 88 -2.87 2.73 -12.52
CA SER A 88 -1.49 2.71 -12.05
C SER A 88 -0.58 2.77 -13.29
N PRO A 89 0.43 3.67 -13.32
CA PRO A 89 1.37 3.78 -14.42
C PRO A 89 2.11 2.47 -14.71
N ASN A 90 2.37 1.68 -13.67
CA ASN A 90 3.19 0.47 -13.74
C ASN A 90 2.35 -0.80 -13.56
N ARG A 91 1.13 -0.82 -14.11
CA ARG A 91 0.20 -1.94 -13.96
C ARG A 91 0.75 -3.28 -14.47
N GLU A 92 1.42 -3.28 -15.61
CA GLU A 92 2.02 -4.49 -16.19
C GLU A 92 3.05 -5.13 -15.26
N ALA A 93 3.91 -4.32 -14.64
CA ALA A 93 4.89 -4.79 -13.66
C ALA A 93 4.22 -5.39 -12.42
N ILE A 94 3.10 -4.81 -11.96
CA ILE A 94 2.31 -5.36 -10.85
C ILE A 94 1.76 -6.74 -11.22
N ASP A 95 1.18 -6.87 -12.43
CA ASP A 95 0.62 -8.13 -12.91
C ASP A 95 1.71 -9.20 -13.05
N GLU A 96 2.89 -8.84 -13.57
CA GLU A 96 4.04 -9.74 -13.68
C GLU A 96 4.45 -10.31 -12.31
N ILE A 97 4.63 -9.45 -11.30
CA ILE A 97 5.03 -9.87 -9.95
C ILE A 97 3.97 -10.82 -9.35
N LEU A 98 2.68 -10.51 -9.52
CA LEU A 98 1.60 -11.37 -9.03
C LEU A 98 1.57 -12.72 -9.75
N MET A 99 1.85 -12.76 -11.06
CA MET A 99 1.94 -14.01 -11.82
C MET A 99 3.14 -14.85 -11.36
N GLN A 100 4.32 -14.25 -11.21
CA GLN A 100 5.50 -14.93 -10.69
C GLN A 100 5.24 -15.56 -9.32
N LYS A 101 4.59 -14.81 -8.41
CA LYS A 101 4.20 -15.31 -7.09
C LYS A 101 3.25 -16.50 -7.18
N ARG A 102 2.21 -16.44 -8.02
CA ARG A 102 1.25 -17.53 -8.23
C ARG A 102 1.94 -18.79 -8.79
N LEU A 103 2.84 -18.63 -9.74
CA LEU A 103 3.61 -19.73 -10.31
C LEU A 103 4.52 -20.39 -9.28
N ALA A 104 5.17 -19.59 -8.43
CA ALA A 104 5.98 -20.10 -7.32
C ALA A 104 5.11 -20.90 -6.32
N GLU A 105 3.95 -20.37 -5.92
CA GLU A 105 3.04 -21.07 -5.01
C GLU A 105 2.48 -22.37 -5.62
N GLY A 106 2.08 -22.34 -6.89
CA GLY A 106 1.59 -23.53 -7.60
C GLY A 106 2.66 -24.62 -7.75
N GLY A 107 3.91 -24.25 -8.02
CA GLY A 107 5.04 -25.18 -8.10
C GLY A 107 5.40 -25.82 -6.75
N VAL A 108 5.23 -25.08 -5.65
CA VAL A 108 5.41 -25.60 -4.29
C VAL A 108 4.31 -26.61 -3.95
N GLN A 109 3.05 -26.32 -4.28
CA GLN A 109 1.96 -27.26 -4.02
C GLN A 109 2.05 -28.54 -4.86
N ALA A 110 2.46 -28.43 -6.13
CA ALA A 110 2.70 -29.60 -6.98
C ALA A 110 3.80 -30.52 -6.40
N LYS A 111 4.90 -29.95 -5.91
CA LYS A 111 5.99 -30.71 -5.26
C LYS A 111 5.57 -31.33 -3.92
N ALA A 112 4.80 -30.60 -3.10
CA ALA A 112 4.31 -31.08 -1.81
C ALA A 112 3.30 -32.24 -1.95
N GLY A 113 2.44 -32.19 -2.98
CA GLY A 113 1.52 -33.28 -3.32
C GLY A 113 2.26 -34.56 -3.75
N MET A 114 3.31 -34.42 -4.57
CA MET A 114 4.13 -35.56 -5.02
C MET A 114 4.95 -36.19 -3.88
N ALA A 115 5.45 -35.40 -2.94
CA ALA A 115 6.18 -35.92 -1.77
C ALA A 115 5.26 -36.73 -0.83
N SER A 116 4.01 -36.30 -0.65
CA SER A 116 3.03 -37.00 0.19
C SER A 116 2.59 -38.34 -0.42
N MET A 117 2.56 -38.45 -1.76
CA MET A 117 2.29 -39.73 -2.44
C MET A 117 3.43 -40.73 -2.29
N LYS A 118 4.70 -40.27 -2.27
CA LYS A 118 5.88 -41.16 -2.20
C LYS A 118 6.15 -41.72 -0.79
N THR A 119 5.59 -41.12 0.26
CA THR A 119 5.70 -41.61 1.64
C THR A 119 4.55 -42.55 2.05
N ALA A 120 3.59 -42.79 1.16
CA ALA A 120 2.46 -43.70 1.38
C ALA A 120 2.70 -45.11 0.80
N GLU A 121 3.88 -45.35 0.21
CA GLU A 121 4.38 -46.67 -0.23
C GLU A 121 5.42 -47.20 0.76
#